data_AF-A0A4Y2HB59-F1
#
_entry.id   AF-A0A4Y2HB59-F1
#
_cell.length_a   1.000
_cell.length_b   1.000
_cell.length_c   1.000
_cell.angle_alpha   90.00
_cell.angle_beta   90.00
_cell.angle_gamma   90.00
#
_symmetry.space_group_name_H-M   'P 1'
#
loop_
_entity.id
_entity.type
_entity.pdbx_description
1 polymer ?
#
loop_
_entity_poly.entity_id
_entity_poly.type
_entity_poly.pdbx_seq_one_letter_code
_entity_poly.pdbx_strand_id
1 'polypeptide(L)'
;EFIFGNMSKTKRRERVVKDRPLNKASHSLNPDREKRPNGRTKSTINRLLMYKNYKPKRNRLGKILIPAPFQSRLSSGSVARVAPNQKWFGKKFYSK
;
A
#
# COMPACT_ATOMS: atom_id res chain seq x y z
N GLU A 1 -43.51 -24.59 26.97
CA GLU A 1 -43.45 -23.33 26.20
C GLU A 1 -41.98 -22.98 25.97
N PHE A 2 -41.54 -22.79 24.72
CA PHE A 2 -40.15 -22.44 24.38
C PHE A 2 -40.15 -21.05 23.73
N ILE A 3 -39.53 -20.07 24.40
CA ILE A 3 -39.42 -18.69 23.91
C ILE A 3 -38.27 -18.63 22.91
N PHE A 4 -38.59 -18.52 21.61
CA PHE A 4 -37.60 -18.16 20.59
C PHE A 4 -37.32 -16.65 20.67
N GLY A 5 -36.16 -16.29 21.24
CA GLY A 5 -35.67 -14.91 21.27
C GLY A 5 -35.22 -14.43 19.89
N ASN A 6 -35.80 -13.33 19.42
CA ASN A 6 -35.41 -12.64 18.20
C ASN A 6 -34.00 -12.05 18.33
N MET A 7 -33.02 -12.65 17.65
CA MET A 7 -31.65 -12.13 17.57
C MET A 7 -31.55 -11.18 16.36
N SER A 8 -31.47 -9.88 16.61
CA SER A 8 -31.36 -8.85 15.57
C SER A 8 -30.02 -8.98 14.82
N LYS A 9 -30.06 -9.00 13.48
CA LYS A 9 -28.85 -9.09 12.65
C LYS A 9 -28.08 -7.77 12.71
N THR A 10 -27.07 -7.68 13.58
CA THR A 10 -26.13 -6.56 13.61
C THR A 10 -25.11 -6.68 12.46
N LYS A 11 -25.22 -5.84 11.43
CA LYS A 11 -24.17 -5.71 10.40
C LYS A 11 -22.95 -5.01 11.01
N ARG A 12 -21.84 -5.73 11.18
CA ARG A 12 -20.56 -5.15 11.62
C ARG A 12 -20.05 -4.23 10.50
N ARG A 13 -19.90 -2.92 10.79
CA ARG A 13 -19.27 -1.99 9.83
C ARG A 13 -17.81 -2.38 9.68
N GLU A 14 -17.39 -2.74 8.46
CA GLU A 14 -15.97 -2.92 8.16
C GLU A 14 -15.26 -1.58 8.35
N ARG A 15 -14.40 -1.49 9.37
CA ARG A 15 -13.54 -0.32 9.52
C ARG A 15 -12.55 -0.37 8.37
N VAL A 16 -12.59 0.64 7.50
CA VAL A 16 -11.51 0.90 6.55
C VAL A 16 -10.27 1.23 7.38
N VAL A 17 -9.45 0.22 7.63
CA VAL A 17 -8.15 0.38 8.28
C VAL A 17 -7.29 1.10 7.25
N LYS A 18 -7.07 2.39 7.46
CA LYS A 18 -6.08 3.11 6.68
C LYS A 18 -4.72 2.48 7.00
N ASP A 19 -4.00 2.00 5.98
CA ASP A 19 -2.72 1.27 6.11
C ASP A 19 -1.67 1.98 6.97
N ARG A 20 -1.85 3.28 7.21
CA ARG A 20 -1.08 4.06 8.18
C ARG A 20 -1.92 5.20 8.78
N PRO A 21 -1.66 5.59 10.04
CA PRO A 21 -2.25 6.80 10.62
C PRO A 21 -1.82 8.04 9.83
N LEU A 22 -2.74 8.99 9.64
CA LEU A 22 -2.45 10.28 9.01
C LEU A 22 -1.51 11.09 9.91
N ASN A 23 -0.42 11.61 9.32
CA ASN A 23 0.48 12.51 10.03
C ASN A 23 -0.12 13.93 10.07
N LYS A 24 -0.47 14.42 11.27
CA LYS A 24 -1.06 15.76 11.49
C LYS A 24 -0.04 16.91 11.51
N ALA A 25 1.26 16.64 11.43
CA ALA A 25 2.29 17.66 11.52
C ALA A 25 2.25 18.65 10.33
N SER A 26 2.51 19.94 10.56
CA SER A 26 2.37 20.96 9.51
C SER A 26 3.66 21.25 8.70
N HIS A 27 4.70 20.42 8.82
CA HIS A 27 6.01 20.72 8.21
C HIS A 27 6.00 20.58 6.67
N SER A 28 6.92 21.31 6.02
CA SER A 28 7.10 21.42 4.56
C SER A 28 7.37 20.10 3.80
N LEU A 29 7.67 19.00 4.49
CA LEU A 29 7.87 17.66 3.91
C LEU A 29 6.79 16.64 4.28
N ASN A 30 5.75 17.03 5.02
CA ASN A 30 4.63 16.12 5.29
C ASN A 30 3.67 16.11 4.08
N PRO A 31 3.47 14.97 3.38
CA PRO A 31 2.52 14.87 2.28
C PRO A 31 1.05 14.90 2.74
N ASP A 32 0.79 14.69 4.03
CA ASP A 32 -0.54 14.67 4.63
C ASP A 32 -0.91 16.03 5.27
N ARG A 33 -0.07 17.07 5.14
CA ARG A 33 -0.41 18.42 5.60
C ARG A 33 -1.49 19.07 4.72
N GLU A 34 -2.17 20.07 5.27
CA GLU A 34 -3.07 20.94 4.52
C GLU A 34 -2.34 21.70 3.41
N LYS A 35 -3.05 21.91 2.28
CA LYS A 35 -2.52 22.66 1.14
C LYS A 35 -2.36 24.13 1.54
N ARG A 36 -1.18 24.70 1.27
CA ARG A 36 -0.87 26.11 1.50
C ARG A 36 -0.67 26.81 0.15
N PRO A 37 -1.05 28.09 -0.01
CA PRO A 37 -1.02 28.81 -1.30
C PRO A 37 0.37 28.84 -1.94
N ASN A 38 1.45 28.97 -1.15
CA ASN A 38 2.84 28.95 -1.63
C ASN A 38 3.58 27.65 -1.26
N GLY A 39 2.84 26.63 -0.85
CA GLY A 39 3.41 25.37 -0.39
C GLY A 39 3.67 24.40 -1.54
N ARG A 40 4.70 23.55 -1.39
CA ARG A 40 4.88 22.39 -2.27
C ARG A 40 3.63 21.52 -2.28
N THR A 41 3.23 21.03 -3.45
CA THR A 41 2.09 20.10 -3.59
C THR A 41 2.42 18.73 -3.01
N LYS A 42 1.40 17.92 -2.72
CA LYS A 42 1.56 16.54 -2.24
C LYS A 42 2.44 15.69 -3.16
N SER A 43 2.24 15.81 -4.47
CA SER A 43 3.05 15.11 -5.49
C SER A 43 4.51 15.52 -5.43
N THR A 44 4.79 16.83 -5.37
CA THR A 44 6.16 17.35 -5.23
C THR A 44 6.82 16.85 -3.96
N ILE A 45 6.11 16.84 -2.83
CA ILE A 45 6.63 16.33 -1.56
C ILE A 45 6.98 14.85 -1.68
N ASN A 46 6.10 14.03 -2.24
CA ASN A 46 6.36 12.60 -2.43
C ASN A 46 7.59 12.36 -3.32
N ARG A 47 7.75 13.13 -4.40
CA ARG A 47 8.94 13.08 -5.27
C ARG A 47 10.22 13.45 -4.50
N LEU A 48 10.19 14.50 -3.69
CA LEU A 48 11.35 14.88 -2.86
C LEU A 48 11.68 13.82 -1.80
N LEU A 49 10.65 13.24 -1.17
CA LEU A 49 10.83 12.14 -0.23
C LEU A 49 11.41 10.90 -0.91
N MET A 50 11.07 10.64 -2.17
CA MET A 50 11.66 9.56 -2.95
C MET A 50 13.18 9.75 -3.11
N TYR A 51 13.63 10.95 -3.51
CA TYR A 51 15.06 11.23 -3.61
C TYR A 51 15.77 11.19 -2.26
N LYS A 52 15.10 11.64 -1.19
CA LYS A 52 15.68 11.69 0.17
C LYS A 52 15.78 10.32 0.85
N ASN A 53 14.74 9.48 0.73
CA ASN A 53 14.55 8.28 1.54
C ASN A 53 14.71 6.96 0.76
N TYR A 54 15.58 6.93 -0.25
CA TYR A 54 15.85 5.71 -1.05
C TYR A 54 16.68 4.64 -0.30
N LYS A 55 17.01 4.86 0.96
CA LYS A 55 17.92 3.99 1.75
C LYS A 55 17.14 3.10 2.73
N PRO A 56 17.65 1.89 3.04
CA PRO A 56 17.01 1.02 4.01
C PRO A 56 17.11 1.61 5.42
N LYS A 57 16.09 1.39 6.25
CA LYS A 57 16.13 1.79 7.67
C LYS A 57 16.71 0.65 8.50
N ARG A 58 17.68 0.96 9.36
CA ARG A 58 18.40 -0.03 10.19
C ARG A 58 18.18 0.26 11.67
N ASN A 59 18.31 -0.76 12.51
CA ASN A 59 18.39 -0.59 13.96
C ASN A 59 19.82 -0.21 14.39
N ARG A 60 20.04 0.08 15.68
CA ARG A 60 21.36 0.41 16.24
C ARG A 60 22.42 -0.68 16.02
N LEU A 61 22.00 -1.95 15.98
CA LEU A 61 22.88 -3.10 15.70
C LEU A 61 23.18 -3.27 14.20
N GLY A 62 22.66 -2.40 13.34
CA GLY A 62 22.86 -2.49 11.89
C GLY A 62 22.02 -3.57 11.20
N LYS A 63 20.98 -4.14 11.81
CA LYS A 63 19.99 -5.01 11.12
C LYS A 63 18.97 -4.15 10.35
N ILE A 64 18.57 -4.59 9.15
CA ILE A 64 17.58 -3.90 8.31
C ILE A 64 16.18 -4.14 8.88
N LEU A 65 15.50 -3.06 9.29
CA LEU A 65 14.11 -3.10 9.74
C LEU A 65 13.14 -2.95 8.56
N ILE A 66 13.41 -1.99 7.67
CA ILE A 66 12.60 -1.72 6.49
C ILE A 66 13.53 -1.74 5.29
N PRO A 67 13.29 -2.62 4.29
CA PRO A 67 14.11 -2.67 3.09
C PRO A 67 13.97 -1.36 2.31
N ALA A 68 14.97 -1.05 1.48
CA ALA A 68 14.84 0.07 0.56
C ALA A 68 13.70 -0.18 -0.44
N PRO A 69 13.11 0.87 -1.02
CA PRO A 69 12.12 0.73 -2.08
C PRO A 69 12.64 -0.19 -3.20
N PHE A 70 11.79 -1.09 -3.70
CA PHE A 70 12.10 -2.06 -4.76
C PHE A 70 13.22 -3.07 -4.44
N GLN A 71 13.69 -3.12 -3.18
CA GLN A 71 14.67 -4.11 -2.70
C GLN A 71 14.02 -5.09 -1.71
N SER A 72 12.80 -5.53 -2.02
CA SER A 72 12.13 -6.59 -1.26
C SER A 72 12.87 -7.92 -1.42
N ARG A 73 12.90 -8.73 -0.36
CA ARG A 73 13.44 -10.09 -0.41
C ARG A 73 12.33 -11.07 -0.77
N LEU A 74 12.61 -11.94 -1.73
CA LEU A 74 11.77 -13.09 -2.03
C LEU A 74 12.09 -14.22 -1.05
N SER A 75 11.10 -15.07 -0.76
CA SER A 75 11.36 -16.32 -0.05
C SER A 75 12.21 -17.24 -0.93
N SER A 76 13.08 -18.02 -0.29
CA SER A 76 13.81 -19.08 -1.00
C SER A 76 12.82 -20.01 -1.70
N GLY A 77 13.09 -20.35 -2.96
CA GLY A 77 12.19 -21.17 -3.77
C GLY A 77 11.04 -20.41 -4.46
N SER A 78 11.02 -19.08 -4.41
CA SER A 78 10.11 -18.28 -5.25
C SER A 78 10.42 -18.51 -6.73
N VAL A 79 9.44 -18.98 -7.51
CA VAL A 79 9.57 -19.21 -8.95
C VAL A 79 8.49 -18.46 -9.70
N ALA A 80 8.87 -17.72 -10.75
CA ALA A 80 7.93 -17.09 -11.67
C ALA A 80 7.63 -18.06 -12.84
N ARG A 81 6.57 -18.87 -12.71
CA ARG A 81 6.09 -19.74 -13.79
C ARG A 81 4.80 -19.19 -14.37
N VAL A 82 4.61 -19.39 -15.67
CA VAL A 82 3.37 -19.03 -16.35
C VAL A 82 2.48 -20.27 -16.45
N ALA A 83 1.28 -20.23 -15.87
CA ALA A 83 0.36 -21.36 -15.88
C ALA A 83 -0.26 -21.56 -17.27
N PRO A 84 -0.24 -22.76 -17.87
CA PRO A 84 -0.75 -22.98 -19.22
C PRO A 84 -2.19 -22.49 -19.37
N ASN A 85 -2.48 -21.77 -20.46
CA ASN A 85 -3.80 -21.20 -20.70
C ASN A 85 -4.15 -21.18 -22.19
N GLN A 86 -5.36 -21.66 -22.53
CA GLN A 86 -5.87 -21.65 -23.91
C GLN A 86 -5.97 -20.24 -24.51
N LYS A 87 -6.20 -19.21 -23.68
CA LYS A 87 -6.26 -17.80 -24.09
C LYS A 87 -4.95 -17.26 -24.69
N TRP A 88 -3.83 -17.95 -24.48
CA TRP A 88 -2.56 -17.56 -25.09
C TRP A 88 -2.53 -17.81 -26.59
N PHE A 89 -3.32 -18.77 -27.07
CA PHE A 89 -3.30 -19.25 -28.44
C PHE A 89 -4.47 -18.72 -29.28
N GLY A 90 -5.39 -17.94 -28.69
CA GLY A 90 -6.49 -17.29 -29.42
C GLY A 90 -6.03 -16.06 -30.20
N LYS A 91 -6.64 -15.80 -31.37
CA LYS A 91 -6.37 -14.59 -32.16
C LYS A 91 -6.86 -13.34 -31.40
N LYS A 92 -5.92 -12.49 -31.00
CA LYS A 92 -6.18 -11.28 -30.20
C LYS A 92 -6.86 -10.14 -30.97
N PHE A 93 -6.87 -10.21 -32.30
CA PHE A 93 -7.36 -9.15 -33.17
C PHE A 93 -8.44 -9.70 -34.10
N TYR A 94 -9.71 -9.49 -33.72
CA TYR A 94 -10.82 -9.31 -34.67
C TYR A 94 -11.77 -8.27 -34.07
N SER A 95 -11.74 -7.07 -34.64
CA SER A 95 -12.77 -6.04 -34.54
C SER A 95 -12.65 -5.22 -35.82
N LYS A 96 -13.55 -5.47 -36.78
CA LYS A 96 -13.90 -4.56 -37.85
C LYS A 96 -15.41 -4.40 -37.79
#